data_AF-A6KAE5-F1
#
_entry.id   AF-A6KAE5-F1
#
_cell.length_a   1.000
_cell.length_b   1.000
_cell.length_c   1.000
_cell.angle_alpha   90.00
_cell.angle_beta   90.00
_cell.angle_gamma   90.00
#
_symmetry.space_group_name_H-M   'P 1'
#
loop_
_entity.id
_entity.type
_entity.pdbx_description
1 polymer ?
#
loop_
_entity_poly.entity_id
_entity_poly.type
_entity_poly.pdbx_seq_one_letter_code
_entity_poly.pdbx_strand_id
1 'polypeptide(L)'
;MFRKTGQLIPLSVQNLVDCSRTQGNLGCYLGNTYFALQYVKENGGLESEATYPYEGKEGSCRYHPDNSTASIAGIEFVPKNEHALMNAVATLGP
;
A
#
# COMPACT_ATOMS: atom_id res chain seq x y z
N MET A 1 -4.77 6.97 5.73
CA MET A 1 -6.01 6.40 6.33
C MET A 1 -6.30 7.00 7.70
N PHE A 2 -5.53 6.71 8.75
CA PHE A 2 -5.73 7.24 10.11
C PHE A 2 -5.94 8.76 10.17
N ARG A 3 -5.09 9.56 9.51
CA ARG A 3 -5.23 11.03 9.47
C ARG A 3 -6.58 11.53 8.93
N LYS A 4 -7.24 10.75 8.05
CA LYS A 4 -8.53 11.09 7.44
C LYS A 4 -9.72 10.51 8.22
N THR A 5 -9.58 9.30 8.76
CA THR A 5 -10.71 8.55 9.33
C THR A 5 -10.67 8.42 10.86
N GLY A 6 -9.54 8.72 11.50
CA GLY A 6 -9.29 8.44 12.92
C GLY A 6 -9.13 6.96 13.26
N GLN A 7 -9.19 6.07 12.27
CA GLN A 7 -9.11 4.61 12.48
C GLN A 7 -7.78 4.06 12.00
N LEU A 8 -7.12 3.28 12.86
CA LEU A 8 -5.89 2.58 12.56
C LEU A 8 -6.20 1.13 12.22
N ILE A 9 -6.41 0.85 10.93
CA ILE A 9 -6.68 -0.47 10.40
C ILE A 9 -5.38 -1.03 9.80
N PRO A 10 -4.85 -2.17 10.28
CA PRO A 10 -3.73 -2.84 9.65
C PRO A 10 -4.08 -3.26 8.22
N LEU A 11 -3.20 -2.94 7.27
CA LEU A 11 -3.41 -3.21 5.84
C LEU A 11 -2.68 -4.48 5.42
N SER A 12 -3.26 -5.21 4.47
CA SER A 12 -2.71 -6.49 4.01
C SER A 12 -1.46 -6.30 3.17
N VAL A 13 -0.32 -6.74 3.71
CA VAL A 13 0.91 -6.86 2.93
C VAL A 13 0.84 -8.03 1.94
N GLN A 14 0.07 -9.07 2.24
CA GLN A 14 -0.12 -10.22 1.35
C GLN A 14 -0.86 -9.85 0.07
N ASN A 15 -1.88 -8.99 0.17
CA ASN A 15 -2.59 -8.47 -0.98
C ASN A 15 -1.60 -7.78 -1.95
N LEU A 16 -0.62 -7.02 -1.43
CA LEU A 16 0.42 -6.41 -2.26
C LEU A 16 1.35 -7.47 -2.88
N VAL A 17 1.82 -8.43 -2.08
CA VAL A 17 2.70 -9.51 -2.55
C VAL A 17 2.07 -10.28 -3.71
N ASP A 18 0.78 -10.61 -3.61
CA ASP A 18 0.11 -11.49 -4.58
C ASP A 18 -0.44 -10.74 -5.80
N CYS A 19 -0.76 -9.45 -5.68
CA CYS A 19 -1.55 -8.74 -6.70
C CYS A 19 -0.82 -7.63 -7.45
N SER A 20 0.33 -7.13 -6.97
CA SER A 20 0.99 -5.94 -7.55
C SER A 20 2.03 -6.26 -8.63
N ARG A 21 2.04 -7.49 -9.17
CA ARG A 21 2.96 -7.90 -10.24
C ARG A 21 2.84 -7.07 -11.50
N THR A 22 1.63 -6.68 -11.88
CA THR A 22 1.39 -5.89 -13.09
C THR A 22 2.00 -4.50 -13.02
N GLN A 23 2.20 -3.95 -11.82
CA GLN A 23 2.90 -2.68 -11.60
C GLN A 23 4.42 -2.84 -11.50
N GLY A 24 4.94 -4.07 -11.45
CA GLY A 24 6.39 -4.35 -11.47
C GLY A 24 6.97 -4.89 -10.17
N ASN A 25 6.16 -5.18 -9.16
CA ASN A 25 6.63 -5.95 -7.99
C ASN A 25 6.79 -7.44 -8.36
N LEU A 26 7.63 -8.16 -7.61
CA LEU A 26 7.95 -9.57 -7.84
C LEU A 26 7.77 -10.39 -6.55
N GLY A 27 6.65 -10.15 -5.85
CA GLY A 27 6.31 -10.86 -4.62
C GLY A 27 7.44 -10.84 -3.60
N CYS A 28 7.89 -12.02 -3.18
CA CYS A 28 8.96 -12.17 -2.18
C CYS A 28 10.38 -11.84 -2.69
N TYR A 29 10.58 -11.66 -3.99
CA TYR A 29 11.92 -11.48 -4.57
C TYR A 29 12.37 -10.02 -4.63
N LEU A 30 11.47 -9.13 -5.04
CA LEU A 30 11.75 -7.72 -5.22
C LEU A 30 10.44 -6.93 -5.13
N GLY A 31 10.52 -5.71 -4.63
CA GLY A 31 9.40 -4.77 -4.67
C GLY A 31 9.85 -3.34 -4.55
N ASN A 32 8.98 -2.43 -4.95
CA ASN A 32 9.14 -0.99 -4.80
C ASN A 32 7.85 -0.39 -4.21
N THR A 33 8.00 0.46 -3.20
CA THR A 33 6.87 1.14 -2.56
C THR A 33 6.03 1.93 -3.56
N TYR A 34 6.64 2.58 -4.56
CA TYR A 34 5.91 3.28 -5.61
C TYR A 34 4.97 2.35 -6.39
N PHE A 35 5.44 1.17 -6.81
CA PHE A 35 4.61 0.19 -7.53
C PHE A 35 3.50 -0.38 -6.65
N ALA A 36 3.76 -0.56 -5.36
CA ALA A 36 2.73 -0.97 -4.41
C ALA A 36 1.63 0.11 -4.26
N LEU A 37 2.01 1.39 -4.13
CA LEU A 37 1.05 2.51 -4.08
C LEU A 37 0.29 2.66 -5.41
N GLN A 38 0.99 2.47 -6.53
CA GLN A 38 0.40 2.49 -7.87
C GLN A 38 -0.65 1.38 -8.03
N TYR A 39 -0.35 0.16 -7.55
CA TYR A 39 -1.32 -0.94 -7.50
C TYR A 39 -2.58 -0.53 -6.75
N VAL A 40 -2.47 -0.02 -5.52
CA VAL A 40 -3.65 0.36 -4.72
C VAL A 40 -4.48 1.43 -5.41
N LYS A 41 -3.83 2.39 -6.08
CA LYS A 41 -4.51 3.42 -6.87
C LYS A 41 -5.26 2.84 -8.08
N GLU A 42 -4.61 1.99 -8.87
CA GLU A 42 -5.18 1.40 -10.09
C GLU A 42 -6.22 0.31 -9.81
N ASN A 43 -5.97 -0.51 -8.79
CA ASN A 43 -6.88 -1.55 -8.29
C ASN A 43 -8.13 -0.95 -7.60
N GLY A 44 -8.07 0.32 -7.21
CA GLY A 44 -9.14 1.02 -6.51
C GLY A 44 -9.29 0.62 -5.03
N GLY A 45 -8.35 -0.13 -4.49
CA GLY A 45 -8.45 -0.62 -3.12
C GLY A 45 -7.30 -1.50 -2.64
N LEU A 46 -7.28 -1.71 -1.34
CA LEU A 46 -6.41 -2.64 -0.62
C LEU A 46 -7.17 -3.22 0.58
N GLU A 47 -7.08 -4.53 0.75
CA GLU A 47 -7.69 -5.23 1.87
C GLU A 47 -6.95 -4.99 3.20
N SER A 48 -7.65 -5.27 4.29
CA SER A 48 -7.05 -5.29 5.63
C SER A 48 -6.29 -6.58 5.88
N GLU A 49 -5.36 -6.55 6.84
CA GLU A 49 -4.67 -7.76 7.31
C GLU A 49 -5.66 -8.83 7.83
N ALA A 50 -6.81 -8.40 8.38
CA ALA A 50 -7.81 -9.32 8.92
C ALA A 50 -8.53 -10.13 7.83
N THR A 51 -8.77 -9.55 6.65
CA THR A 51 -9.46 -10.22 5.54
C THR A 51 -8.51 -10.90 4.58
N TYR A 52 -7.25 -10.45 4.54
CA TYR A 52 -6.21 -11.01 3.70
C TYR A 52 -4.89 -11.12 4.50
N PRO A 53 -4.74 -12.16 5.35
CA PRO A 53 -3.58 -12.31 6.24
C PRO A 53 -2.27 -12.60 5.53
N TYR A 54 -1.16 -12.25 6.17
CA TYR A 54 0.19 -12.57 5.70
C TYR A 54 0.54 -14.05 5.78
N GLU A 55 1.06 -14.59 4.67
CA GLU A 55 1.42 -16.00 4.52
C GLU A 55 2.93 -16.24 4.40
N GLY A 56 3.74 -15.18 4.32
CA GLY A 56 5.21 -15.32 4.22
C GLY A 56 5.70 -15.90 2.89
N LYS A 57 4.83 -15.98 1.88
CA LYS A 57 5.10 -16.53 0.56
C LYS A 57 4.24 -15.83 -0.47
N GLU A 58 4.60 -15.96 -1.73
CA GLU A 58 3.76 -15.50 -2.83
C GLU A 58 2.70 -16.54 -3.19
N GLY A 59 1.48 -16.06 -3.43
CA GLY A 59 0.34 -16.84 -3.92
C GLY A 59 -0.34 -16.16 -5.11
N SER A 60 -1.44 -16.77 -5.57
CA SER A 60 -2.29 -16.14 -6.58
C SER A 60 -3.03 -14.94 -5.99
N CYS A 61 -3.26 -13.89 -6.78
CA CYS A 61 -4.06 -12.75 -6.30
C CYS A 61 -5.49 -13.18 -5.93
N ARG A 62 -5.89 -12.90 -4.68
CA ARG A 62 -7.21 -13.18 -4.09
C ARG A 62 -7.95 -11.92 -3.64
N TYR A 63 -7.64 -10.76 -4.24
CA TYR A 63 -8.26 -9.49 -3.87
C TYR A 63 -9.78 -9.52 -4.09
N HIS A 64 -10.53 -9.10 -3.06
CA HIS A 64 -11.97 -8.93 -3.09
C HIS A 64 -12.34 -7.46 -2.82
N PRO A 65 -12.96 -6.75 -3.79
CA PRO A 65 -13.32 -5.33 -3.64
C PRO A 65 -14.19 -5.02 -2.42
N ASP A 66 -15.09 -5.93 -2.04
CA ASP A 66 -16.00 -5.76 -0.90
C ASP A 66 -15.27 -5.74 0.45
N ASN A 67 -14.05 -6.28 0.51
CA ASN A 67 -13.19 -6.28 1.70
C ASN A 67 -12.18 -5.12 1.69
N SER A 68 -12.21 -4.25 0.68
CA SER A 68 -11.29 -3.12 0.59
C SER A 68 -11.49 -2.18 1.77
N THR A 69 -10.39 -1.85 2.44
CA THR A 69 -10.39 -0.92 3.59
C THR A 69 -9.63 0.35 3.31
N ALA A 70 -8.76 0.39 2.30
CA ALA A 70 -7.98 1.57 1.95
C ALA A 70 -7.98 1.83 0.44
N SER A 71 -7.90 3.09 0.04
CA SER A 71 -7.70 3.51 -1.35
C SER A 71 -6.79 4.73 -1.44
N ILE A 72 -6.19 4.94 -2.61
CA ILE A 72 -5.25 6.04 -2.88
C ILE A 72 -5.78 6.89 -4.03
N ALA A 73 -5.91 8.20 -3.80
CA ALA A 73 -6.30 9.16 -4.84
C ALA A 73 -5.10 9.69 -5.64
N GLY A 74 -3.93 9.83 -5.00
CA GLY A 74 -2.74 10.43 -5.59
C GLY A 74 -1.46 10.00 -4.88
N ILE A 75 -0.34 10.11 -5.59
CA ILE A 75 1.00 9.78 -5.10
C ILE A 75 1.88 11.00 -5.36
N GLU A 76 2.59 11.45 -4.34
CA GLU A 76 3.51 12.58 -4.41
C GLU A 76 4.91 12.13 -4.01
N PHE A 77 5.94 12.74 -4.62
CA PHE A 77 7.33 12.46 -4.31
C PHE A 77 7.91 13.58 -3.47
N VAL A 78 8.50 13.21 -2.33
CA VAL A 78 9.31 14.14 -1.56
C VAL A 78 10.64 14.35 -2.30
N PRO A 79 11.08 15.61 -2.49
CA PRO A 79 12.40 15.89 -3.04
C PRO A 79 13.51 15.16 -2.26
N LYS A 80 14.60 14.78 -2.95
CA LYS A 80 15.76 14.11 -2.33
C LYS A 80 16.58 15.08 -1.48
N ASN A 81 16.00 15.52 -0.37
CA ASN A 81 16.51 16.54 0.52
C ASN A 81 15.98 16.30 1.94
N GLU A 82 16.87 16.24 2.93
CA GLU A 82 16.49 15.91 4.32
C GLU A 82 15.56 16.95 4.97
N HIS A 83 15.70 18.23 4.61
CA HIS A 83 14.80 19.28 5.09
C HIS A 83 13.40 19.14 4.49
N ALA A 84 13.29 18.77 3.21
CA ALA A 84 12.01 18.43 2.59
C ALA A 84 11.36 17.20 3.26
N LEU A 85 12.15 16.17 3.58
CA LEU A 85 11.68 14.99 4.30
C LEU A 85 11.20 15.33 5.71
N MET A 86 11.98 16.12 6.48
CA MET A 86 11.60 16.59 7.80
C MET A 86 10.26 17.32 7.78
N ASN A 87 10.07 18.23 6.83
CA ASN A 87 8.83 18.99 6.69
C ASN A 87 7.65 18.08 6.29
N ALA A 88 7.86 17.11 5.39
CA ALA A 88 6.83 16.14 5.01
C ALA A 88 6.38 15.32 6.21
N VAL A 89 7.30 14.78 7.01
CA VAL A 89 6.97 14.02 8.22
C VAL A 89 6.21 14.89 9.23
N ALA A 90 6.66 16.13 9.46
CA ALA A 90 6.04 17.03 10.43
C ALA A 90 4.62 17.47 10.06
N THR A 91 4.33 17.62 8.76
CA THR A 91 3.06 18.21 8.30
C THR A 91 2.09 17.19 7.73
N LEU A 92 2.59 16.07 7.18
CA LEU A 92 1.78 15.03 6.56
C LEU A 92 1.70 13.76 7.42
N GLY A 93 2.75 13.46 8.18
CA GLY A 93 2.93 12.20 8.89
C GLY A 93 3.59 11.13 8.02
N PRO A 94 3.61 9.87 8.50
CA PRO A 94 4.03 8.71 7.71
C PRO A 94 3.13 8.46 6.49
#